data_AF-A0A1U9P0B7-F1
#
_entry.id   AF-A0A1U9P0B7-F1
#
_cell.length_a   1.000
_cell.length_b   1.000
_cell.length_c   1.000
_cell.angle_alpha   90.00
_cell.angle_beta   90.00
_cell.angle_gamma   90.00
#
_symmetry.space_group_name_H-M   'P 1'
#
loop_
_entity.id
_entity.type
_entity.pdbx_description
1 polymer ?
#
loop_
_entity_poly.entity_id
_entity_poly.type
_entity_poly.pdbx_seq_one_letter_code
_entity_poly.pdbx_strand_id
1 'polypeptide(L)'
;MSLEPIPKHIEEGAVARANARHKAALDAKADPDSVVARISAAAEAAGLKDKLTERGVLQESKEKRYIDSLAKDKAKLTPPDGAKPISAFWSHGIEHPDAPKNYDGIPFLSQRFIAEEWAAQQNKTNPGSAQTLETIQGGRELDNMFLWEPEVIEALGGADAGFGPGYAKAKWDEISATYGGLAEGRVNVFADTGNTRAVLYQKELGTLRGNENVGLHNIHFVYEAPRSWPEVTRTEAGTNTVRAVAQYDNKDLPHYIDPQGFAAETPEARKAKIDSLLVGVAQAQRQAQEQSPAPAPAVEAAEQQATPKAEQQATPKGPAAPLWQMGFQQPQTITRPKRSGPASVAGAPGAPPLAPRPLATGMDGPA
;
A
#
# COMPACT_ATOMS: atom_id res chain seq x y z
N MET A 1 -13.80 7.92 10.73
CA MET A 1 -13.63 7.68 12.17
C MET A 1 -14.99 7.35 12.75
N SER A 2 -15.19 6.05 12.99
CA SER A 2 -16.46 5.42 13.42
C SER A 2 -16.95 5.92 14.79
N LEU A 3 -18.18 5.57 15.17
CA LEU A 3 -18.72 5.76 16.52
C LEU A 3 -18.00 4.91 17.57
N GLU A 4 -17.62 3.68 17.24
CA GLU A 4 -16.69 2.90 18.04
C GLU A 4 -15.24 3.32 17.69
N PRO A 5 -14.43 3.80 18.66
CA PRO A 5 -13.00 3.95 18.44
C PRO A 5 -12.38 2.57 18.18
N ILE A 6 -11.23 2.55 17.48
CA ILE A 6 -10.44 1.32 17.33
C ILE A 6 -10.21 0.74 18.74
N PRO A 7 -10.58 -0.53 19.02
CA PRO A 7 -10.50 -1.05 20.38
C PRO A 7 -9.07 -0.91 20.91
N LYS A 8 -8.89 -0.33 22.11
CA LYS A 8 -7.58 0.15 22.59
C LYS A 8 -6.45 -0.89 22.51
N HIS A 9 -6.76 -2.17 22.70
CA HIS A 9 -5.78 -3.27 22.57
C HIS A 9 -5.33 -3.54 21.12
N ILE A 10 -6.15 -3.21 20.12
CA ILE A 10 -5.79 -3.20 18.69
C ILE A 10 -4.90 -1.99 18.40
N GLU A 11 -5.24 -0.83 18.93
CA GLU A 11 -4.46 0.41 18.75
C GLU A 11 -3.05 0.26 19.37
N GLU A 12 -2.95 -0.17 20.62
CA GLU A 12 -1.68 -0.46 21.31
C GLU A 12 -0.83 -1.50 20.55
N GLY A 13 -1.44 -2.59 20.08
CA GLY A 13 -0.74 -3.61 19.30
C GLY A 13 -0.32 -3.12 17.90
N ALA A 14 -1.14 -2.29 17.25
CA ALA A 14 -0.82 -1.67 15.96
C ALA A 14 0.34 -0.67 16.08
N VAL A 15 0.37 0.13 17.15
CA VAL A 15 1.49 1.03 17.48
C VAL A 15 2.77 0.24 17.75
N ALA A 16 2.69 -0.87 18.48
CA ALA A 16 3.83 -1.76 18.71
C ALA A 16 4.37 -2.36 17.39
N ARG A 17 3.48 -2.81 16.49
CA ARG A 17 3.84 -3.29 15.13
C ARG A 17 4.49 -2.20 14.29
N ALA A 18 3.90 -1.00 14.27
CA ALA A 18 4.42 0.13 13.50
C ALA A 18 5.85 0.48 13.93
N ASN A 19 6.10 0.57 15.25
CA ASN A 19 7.43 0.84 15.79
C ASN A 19 8.41 -0.31 15.54
N ALA A 20 7.99 -1.57 15.66
CA ALA A 20 8.83 -2.73 15.32
C ALA A 20 9.20 -2.76 13.82
N ARG A 21 8.25 -2.48 12.93
CA ARG A 21 8.47 -2.41 11.47
C ARG A 21 9.35 -1.23 11.08
N HIS A 22 9.16 -0.06 11.71
CA HIS A 22 10.02 1.11 11.50
C HIS A 22 11.46 0.82 11.94
N LYS A 23 11.67 0.20 13.12
CA LYS A 23 13.00 -0.25 13.52
C LYS A 23 13.60 -1.22 12.50
N ALA A 24 12.84 -2.24 12.07
CA ALA A 24 13.35 -3.21 11.11
C ALA A 24 13.73 -2.58 9.75
N ALA A 25 13.07 -1.49 9.35
CA ALA A 25 13.45 -0.70 8.17
C ALA A 25 14.74 0.10 8.39
N LEU A 26 14.94 0.71 9.57
CA LEU A 26 16.21 1.33 9.94
C LEU A 26 17.37 0.32 10.00
N ASP A 27 17.12 -0.88 10.54
CA ASP A 27 18.10 -1.97 10.59
C ASP A 27 18.44 -2.44 9.15
N ALA A 28 17.44 -2.62 8.28
CA ALA A 28 17.62 -2.98 6.86
C ALA A 28 18.33 -1.90 6.02
N LYS A 29 18.13 -0.62 6.37
CA LYS A 29 18.82 0.53 5.78
C LYS A 29 20.28 0.63 6.23
N ALA A 30 20.60 0.18 7.44
CA ALA A 30 21.96 0.16 7.97
C ALA A 30 22.79 -1.05 7.48
N ASP A 31 22.13 -2.16 7.14
CA ASP A 31 22.73 -3.40 6.62
C ASP A 31 21.93 -3.93 5.41
N PRO A 32 22.01 -3.26 4.23
CA PRO A 32 21.28 -3.66 3.03
C PRO A 32 21.85 -4.95 2.43
N ASP A 33 23.14 -5.22 2.58
CA ASP A 33 23.80 -6.45 2.09
C ASP A 33 23.22 -7.69 2.76
N SER A 34 22.89 -7.63 4.06
CA SER A 34 22.14 -8.70 4.76
C SER A 34 20.73 -8.89 4.21
N VAL A 35 20.07 -7.85 3.72
CA VAL A 35 18.77 -7.99 3.02
C VAL A 35 18.97 -8.70 1.68
N VAL A 36 19.96 -8.27 0.88
CA VAL A 36 20.30 -8.90 -0.41
C VAL A 36 20.69 -10.36 -0.22
N ALA A 37 21.52 -10.69 0.77
CA ALA A 37 21.93 -12.06 1.07
C ALA A 37 20.73 -12.97 1.40
N ARG A 38 19.72 -12.47 2.14
CA ARG A 38 18.47 -13.21 2.39
C ARG A 38 17.65 -13.43 1.11
N ILE A 39 17.57 -12.43 0.23
CA ILE A 39 16.88 -12.56 -1.08
C ILE A 39 17.62 -13.57 -1.97
N SER A 40 18.95 -13.51 -1.99
CA SER A 40 19.83 -14.39 -2.75
C SER A 40 19.66 -15.86 -2.31
N ALA A 41 19.70 -16.11 -1.00
CA ALA A 41 19.48 -17.44 -0.42
C ALA A 41 18.05 -17.96 -0.67
N ALA A 42 17.04 -17.10 -0.64
CA ALA A 42 15.66 -17.47 -0.97
C ALA A 42 15.48 -17.82 -2.45
N ALA A 43 16.15 -17.09 -3.35
CA ALA A 43 16.20 -17.41 -4.78
C ALA A 43 16.88 -18.76 -5.05
N GLU A 44 18.00 -19.04 -4.37
CA GLU A 44 18.69 -20.33 -4.45
C GLU A 44 17.86 -21.49 -3.88
N ALA A 45 17.16 -21.28 -2.78
CA ALA A 45 16.22 -22.26 -2.20
C ALA A 45 15.04 -22.56 -3.15
N ALA A 46 14.63 -21.60 -3.97
CA ALA A 46 13.67 -21.79 -5.06
C ALA A 46 14.29 -22.38 -6.35
N GLY A 47 15.56 -22.78 -6.32
CA GLY A 47 16.27 -23.37 -7.46
C GLY A 47 16.61 -22.38 -8.58
N LEU A 48 16.46 -21.07 -8.34
CA LEU A 48 16.71 -20.04 -9.34
C LEU A 48 18.22 -19.82 -9.53
N LYS A 49 18.57 -19.41 -10.75
CA LYS A 49 19.93 -19.08 -11.17
C LYS A 49 19.91 -17.82 -12.02
N ASP A 50 21.04 -17.14 -12.06
CA ASP A 50 21.23 -15.98 -12.92
C ASP A 50 21.02 -16.35 -14.38
N LYS A 51 20.31 -15.48 -15.11
CA LYS A 51 20.10 -15.61 -16.54
C LYS A 51 21.25 -14.90 -17.24
N LEU A 52 22.16 -15.67 -17.83
CA LEU A 52 23.27 -15.13 -18.62
C LEU A 52 22.93 -15.17 -20.12
N THR A 53 23.51 -14.25 -20.88
CA THR A 53 23.61 -14.34 -22.34
C THR A 53 24.59 -15.45 -22.75
N GLU A 54 24.59 -15.85 -24.03
CA GLU A 54 25.56 -16.77 -24.62
C GLU A 54 27.03 -16.35 -24.39
N ARG A 55 27.27 -15.06 -24.15
CA ARG A 55 28.60 -14.46 -23.89
C ARG A 55 28.94 -14.38 -22.39
N GLY A 56 28.14 -14.99 -21.52
CA GLY A 56 28.33 -14.97 -20.06
C GLY A 56 27.94 -13.65 -19.37
N VAL A 57 27.50 -12.62 -20.11
CA VAL A 57 27.03 -11.35 -19.53
C VAL A 57 25.68 -11.56 -18.86
N LEU A 58 25.52 -11.07 -17.63
CA LEU A 58 24.25 -11.10 -16.88
C LEU A 58 23.14 -10.36 -17.65
N GLN A 59 22.02 -11.04 -17.86
CA GLN A 59 20.79 -10.46 -18.40
C GLN A 59 19.74 -10.22 -17.31
N GLU A 60 19.67 -11.09 -16.30
CA GLU A 60 18.71 -10.99 -15.20
C GLU A 60 19.20 -11.77 -13.99
N SER A 61 19.22 -11.18 -12.80
CA SER A 61 19.67 -11.86 -11.57
C SER A 61 18.63 -12.83 -11.01
N LYS A 62 19.08 -13.86 -10.29
CA LYS A 62 18.21 -14.79 -9.57
C LYS A 62 17.32 -14.08 -8.54
N GLU A 63 17.81 -13.01 -7.91
CA GLU A 63 17.05 -12.18 -6.96
C GLU A 63 15.87 -11.48 -7.65
N LYS A 64 16.10 -10.85 -8.81
CA LYS A 64 15.03 -10.20 -9.57
C LYS A 64 13.98 -11.24 -10.00
N ARG A 65 14.42 -12.38 -10.53
CA ARG A 65 13.54 -13.50 -10.91
C ARG A 65 12.73 -14.02 -9.73
N TYR A 66 13.31 -14.08 -8.53
CA TYR A 66 12.61 -14.47 -7.30
C TYR A 66 11.49 -13.48 -6.96
N ILE A 67 11.81 -12.19 -6.90
CA ILE A 67 10.86 -11.11 -6.59
C ILE A 67 9.72 -11.04 -7.62
N ASP A 68 10.05 -11.18 -8.92
CA ASP A 68 9.06 -11.22 -10.01
C ASP A 68 8.18 -12.47 -10.00
N SER A 69 8.68 -13.60 -9.48
CA SER A 69 7.88 -14.82 -9.31
C SER A 69 6.95 -14.73 -8.09
N LEU A 70 7.43 -14.17 -6.97
CA LEU A 70 6.71 -14.04 -5.71
C LEU A 70 5.41 -13.23 -5.85
N ALA A 71 5.42 -12.19 -6.68
CA ALA A 71 4.23 -11.38 -6.96
C ALA A 71 3.09 -12.15 -7.68
N LYS A 72 3.40 -13.30 -8.28
CA LYS A 72 2.49 -14.17 -9.05
C LYS A 72 2.25 -15.53 -8.39
N ASP A 73 2.97 -15.83 -7.32
CA ASP A 73 2.92 -17.13 -6.64
C ASP A 73 1.60 -17.26 -5.86
N LYS A 74 0.61 -17.82 -6.55
CA LYS A 74 -0.70 -18.11 -5.96
C LYS A 74 -0.61 -19.08 -4.79
N ALA A 75 0.35 -20.00 -4.76
CA ALA A 75 0.47 -20.97 -3.66
C ALA A 75 0.90 -20.26 -2.36
N LYS A 76 1.90 -19.36 -2.45
CA LYS A 76 2.30 -18.50 -1.31
C LYS A 76 1.27 -17.45 -0.90
N LEU A 77 0.22 -17.25 -1.69
CA LEU A 77 -0.91 -16.35 -1.41
C LEU A 77 -2.24 -17.10 -1.16
N THR A 78 -2.20 -18.43 -1.11
CA THR A 78 -3.32 -19.27 -0.70
C THR A 78 -3.17 -19.60 0.78
N PRO A 79 -4.24 -19.51 1.61
CA PRO A 79 -4.20 -19.96 3.00
C PRO A 79 -3.84 -21.46 3.11
N PRO A 80 -3.33 -21.93 4.25
CA PRO A 80 -3.10 -23.36 4.48
C PRO A 80 -4.36 -24.20 4.25
N ASP A 81 -4.21 -25.40 3.70
CA ASP A 81 -5.31 -26.25 3.22
C ASP A 81 -6.51 -26.33 4.18
N GLY A 82 -7.68 -25.96 3.69
CA GLY A 82 -8.94 -25.95 4.43
C GLY A 82 -9.25 -24.65 5.19
N ALA A 83 -8.29 -23.74 5.37
CA ALA A 83 -8.54 -22.44 5.98
C ALA A 83 -9.25 -21.49 4.99
N LYS A 84 -10.29 -20.80 5.48
CA LYS A 84 -11.01 -19.72 4.75
C LYS A 84 -11.00 -18.43 5.58
N PRO A 85 -9.83 -17.79 5.76
CA PRO A 85 -9.72 -16.53 6.51
C PRO A 85 -10.46 -15.39 5.82
N ILE A 86 -11.01 -14.47 6.62
CA ILE A 86 -11.44 -13.16 6.13
C ILE A 86 -10.20 -12.38 5.69
N SER A 87 -10.04 -12.20 4.38
CA SER A 87 -9.00 -11.35 3.81
C SER A 87 -9.27 -9.88 4.15
N ALA A 88 -8.28 -9.22 4.75
CA ALA A 88 -8.28 -7.80 5.03
C ALA A 88 -7.38 -7.04 4.06
N PHE A 89 -7.84 -5.84 3.74
CA PHE A 89 -7.23 -4.83 2.88
C PHE A 89 -7.25 -3.49 3.63
N TRP A 90 -6.40 -2.54 3.27
CA TRP A 90 -6.25 -1.29 4.04
C TRP A 90 -5.89 -0.10 3.14
N SER A 91 -6.14 1.12 3.60
CA SER A 91 -5.71 2.33 2.90
C SER A 91 -5.44 3.48 3.86
N HIS A 92 -4.36 4.21 3.58
CA HIS A 92 -3.92 5.38 4.34
C HIS A 92 -3.61 5.04 5.81
N GLY A 93 -3.67 6.04 6.68
CA GLY A 93 -3.44 5.94 8.11
C GLY A 93 -4.17 7.06 8.85
N ILE A 94 -3.84 7.24 10.12
CA ILE A 94 -4.30 8.35 10.97
C ILE A 94 -3.10 8.96 11.68
N GLU A 95 -3.16 10.24 12.03
CA GLU A 95 -2.20 10.83 12.96
C GLU A 95 -2.34 10.15 14.33
N HIS A 96 -1.22 9.72 14.92
CA HIS A 96 -1.21 9.04 16.22
C HIS A 96 0.11 9.35 16.95
N PRO A 97 0.10 9.92 18.17
CA PRO A 97 1.29 10.50 18.80
C PRO A 97 2.45 9.53 19.00
N ASP A 98 2.17 8.28 19.37
CA ASP A 98 3.20 7.25 19.65
C ASP A 98 3.59 6.40 18.42
N ALA A 99 3.06 6.73 17.23
CA ALA A 99 3.40 6.04 15.99
C ALA A 99 4.70 6.59 15.38
N PRO A 100 5.41 5.80 14.55
CA PRO A 100 6.53 6.30 13.76
C PRO A 100 6.17 7.54 12.96
N LYS A 101 7.14 8.43 12.77
CA LYS A 101 6.96 9.61 11.92
C LYS A 101 6.93 9.21 10.45
N ASN A 102 6.01 9.82 9.72
CA ASN A 102 5.99 9.80 8.27
C ASN A 102 7.06 10.75 7.67
N TYR A 103 7.15 10.76 6.34
CA TYR A 103 8.02 11.65 5.55
C TYR A 103 7.84 13.17 5.82
N ASP A 104 6.64 13.63 6.20
CA ASP A 104 6.34 15.01 6.59
C ASP A 104 6.73 15.29 8.07
N GLY A 105 7.27 14.30 8.78
CA GLY A 105 7.70 14.39 10.18
C GLY A 105 6.58 14.24 11.20
N ILE A 106 5.38 13.86 10.75
CA ILE A 106 4.15 13.72 11.56
C ILE A 106 4.01 12.27 12.06
N PRO A 107 3.80 12.02 13.36
CA PRO A 107 3.50 10.69 13.90
C PRO A 107 2.24 10.08 13.27
N PHE A 108 2.36 8.94 12.57
CA PHE A 108 1.32 8.44 11.67
C PHE A 108 1.16 6.92 11.71
N LEU A 109 0.01 6.44 12.18
CA LEU A 109 -0.34 5.02 12.26
C LEU A 109 -1.03 4.57 10.96
N SER A 110 -0.33 3.78 10.15
CA SER A 110 -0.93 3.15 8.96
C SER A 110 -2.04 2.17 9.33
N GLN A 111 -3.14 2.20 8.56
CA GLN A 111 -4.23 1.23 8.69
C GLN A 111 -3.78 -0.23 8.52
N ARG A 112 -2.63 -0.45 7.85
CA ARG A 112 -1.97 -1.76 7.78
C ARG A 112 -1.80 -2.40 9.15
N PHE A 113 -1.24 -1.68 10.12
CA PHE A 113 -0.89 -2.27 11.42
C PHE A 113 -2.13 -2.54 12.28
N ILE A 114 -3.21 -1.78 12.07
CA ILE A 114 -4.52 -2.01 12.67
C ILE A 114 -5.15 -3.27 12.07
N ALA A 115 -5.06 -3.47 10.75
CA ALA A 115 -5.50 -4.69 10.07
C ALA A 115 -4.69 -5.93 10.48
N GLU A 116 -3.35 -5.80 10.59
CA GLU A 116 -2.46 -6.87 11.08
C GLU A 116 -2.78 -7.27 12.53
N GLU A 117 -2.99 -6.32 13.44
CA GLU A 117 -3.29 -6.63 14.84
C GLU A 117 -4.71 -7.19 14.99
N TRP A 118 -5.69 -6.66 14.25
CA TRP A 118 -7.01 -7.29 14.15
C TRP A 118 -6.90 -8.75 13.71
N ALA A 119 -6.18 -9.03 12.62
CA ALA A 119 -5.99 -10.38 12.13
C ALA A 119 -5.28 -11.28 13.16
N ALA A 120 -4.30 -10.74 13.90
CA ALA A 120 -3.63 -11.47 14.98
C ALA A 120 -4.57 -11.79 16.16
N GLN A 121 -5.46 -10.88 16.57
CA GLN A 121 -6.43 -11.15 17.63
C GLN A 121 -7.53 -12.14 17.21
N GLN A 122 -8.00 -12.09 15.96
CA GLN A 122 -8.88 -13.13 15.41
C GLN A 122 -8.15 -14.50 15.43
N ASN A 123 -6.91 -14.56 14.95
CA ASN A 123 -6.13 -15.80 14.89
C ASN A 123 -5.72 -16.37 16.26
N LYS A 124 -5.68 -15.56 17.34
CA LYS A 124 -5.55 -16.08 18.73
C LYS A 124 -6.80 -16.83 19.18
N THR A 125 -7.98 -16.45 18.66
CA THR A 125 -9.27 -17.04 19.03
C THR A 125 -9.62 -18.23 18.12
N ASN A 126 -9.33 -18.10 16.83
CA ASN A 126 -9.56 -19.13 15.81
C ASN A 126 -8.43 -19.06 14.76
N PRO A 127 -7.40 -19.94 14.83
CA PRO A 127 -6.26 -19.88 13.92
C PRO A 127 -6.65 -20.05 12.44
N GLY A 128 -6.20 -19.14 11.58
CA GLY A 128 -6.54 -19.15 10.16
C GLY A 128 -7.91 -18.51 9.83
N SER A 129 -8.46 -17.69 10.73
CA SER A 129 -9.73 -16.98 10.54
C SER A 129 -9.62 -15.59 9.91
N ALA A 130 -8.41 -15.00 9.88
CA ALA A 130 -8.18 -13.67 9.33
C ALA A 130 -6.75 -13.53 8.76
N GLN A 131 -6.58 -12.66 7.76
CA GLN A 131 -5.26 -12.36 7.19
C GLN A 131 -5.21 -10.96 6.57
N THR A 132 -4.03 -10.35 6.54
CA THR A 132 -3.65 -9.33 5.55
C THR A 132 -2.63 -9.92 4.57
N LEU A 133 -2.41 -9.24 3.44
CA LEU A 133 -1.36 -9.55 2.46
C LEU A 133 0.03 -9.73 3.12
N GLU A 134 0.38 -8.89 4.08
CA GLU A 134 1.67 -8.89 4.78
C GLU A 134 1.76 -9.96 5.88
N THR A 135 0.64 -10.61 6.22
CA THR A 135 0.63 -11.77 7.13
C THR A 135 0.72 -13.11 6.42
N ILE A 136 0.19 -13.24 5.20
CA ILE A 136 0.31 -14.46 4.39
C ILE A 136 1.72 -14.56 3.76
N GLN A 137 2.18 -15.76 3.43
CA GLN A 137 3.59 -16.03 3.11
C GLN A 137 4.14 -15.11 2.01
N GLY A 138 3.45 -14.97 0.88
CA GLY A 138 3.94 -14.22 -0.28
C GLY A 138 4.20 -12.74 0.01
N GLY A 139 3.22 -12.04 0.57
CA GLY A 139 3.36 -10.63 0.94
C GLY A 139 4.25 -10.41 2.17
N ARG A 140 4.29 -11.35 3.11
CA ARG A 140 5.25 -11.34 4.23
C ARG A 140 6.69 -11.47 3.74
N GLU A 141 6.96 -12.35 2.79
CA GLU A 141 8.28 -12.46 2.17
C GLU A 141 8.65 -11.14 1.48
N LEU A 142 7.77 -10.58 0.64
CA LEU A 142 8.01 -9.32 -0.08
C LEU A 142 8.24 -8.12 0.86
N ASP A 143 7.52 -8.04 1.99
CA ASP A 143 7.70 -6.99 2.98
C ASP A 143 9.08 -7.06 3.68
N ASN A 144 9.58 -8.27 3.92
CA ASN A 144 10.91 -8.49 4.51
C ASN A 144 12.08 -8.31 3.52
N MET A 145 11.80 -7.94 2.26
CA MET A 145 12.78 -7.55 1.25
C MET A 145 13.07 -6.04 1.23
N PHE A 146 12.30 -5.23 1.95
CA PHE A 146 12.58 -3.79 2.12
C PHE A 146 12.79 -3.00 0.82
N LEU A 147 12.15 -3.40 -0.28
CA LEU A 147 12.34 -2.82 -1.63
C LEU A 147 11.95 -1.33 -1.76
N TRP A 148 11.45 -0.70 -0.70
CA TRP A 148 11.19 0.73 -0.61
C TRP A 148 12.39 1.54 -0.10
N GLU A 149 13.38 0.89 0.53
CA GLU A 149 14.62 1.54 0.98
C GLU A 149 15.59 1.69 -0.20
N PRO A 150 16.04 2.92 -0.53
CA PRO A 150 16.96 3.16 -1.63
C PRO A 150 18.26 2.35 -1.54
N GLU A 151 18.80 2.19 -0.34
CA GLU A 151 20.06 1.48 -0.08
C GLU A 151 19.93 -0.03 -0.38
N VAL A 152 18.76 -0.64 -0.17
CA VAL A 152 18.51 -2.04 -0.53
C VAL A 152 18.35 -2.19 -2.05
N ILE A 153 17.71 -1.22 -2.71
CA ILE A 153 17.61 -1.18 -4.17
C ILE A 153 18.98 -0.97 -4.82
N GLU A 154 19.85 -0.13 -4.23
CA GLU A 154 21.23 0.07 -4.69
C GLU A 154 22.08 -1.19 -4.50
N ALA A 155 21.99 -1.86 -3.34
CA ALA A 155 22.68 -3.13 -3.09
C ALA A 155 22.21 -4.29 -4.00
N LEU A 156 20.95 -4.26 -4.48
CA LEU A 156 20.44 -5.16 -5.52
C LEU A 156 20.97 -4.85 -6.94
N GLY A 157 21.84 -3.85 -7.10
CA GLY A 157 22.38 -3.39 -8.39
C GLY A 157 21.55 -2.31 -9.08
N GLY A 158 20.56 -1.74 -8.40
CA GLY A 158 19.80 -0.58 -8.84
C GLY A 158 19.13 -0.71 -10.20
N ALA A 159 19.03 0.40 -10.93
CA ALA A 159 18.35 0.46 -12.22
C ALA A 159 19.00 -0.43 -13.30
N ASP A 160 20.33 -0.59 -13.27
CA ASP A 160 21.07 -1.40 -14.25
C ASP A 160 20.80 -2.90 -14.09
N ALA A 161 20.55 -3.38 -12.87
CA ALA A 161 20.04 -4.73 -12.59
C ALA A 161 18.52 -4.88 -12.77
N GLY A 162 17.82 -3.81 -13.19
CA GLY A 162 16.37 -3.80 -13.44
C GLY A 162 15.51 -3.32 -12.28
N PHE A 163 16.09 -2.95 -11.14
CA PHE A 163 15.40 -2.41 -9.96
C PHE A 163 15.17 -0.89 -10.08
N GLY A 164 14.60 -0.48 -11.22
CA GLY A 164 14.39 0.93 -11.55
C GLY A 164 13.31 1.65 -10.72
N PRO A 165 13.20 2.98 -10.82
CA PRO A 165 12.18 3.77 -10.11
C PRO A 165 10.76 3.23 -10.32
N GLY A 166 10.08 2.91 -9.22
CA GLY A 166 8.73 2.35 -9.25
C GLY A 166 8.65 0.82 -9.31
N TYR A 167 9.77 0.09 -9.42
CA TYR A 167 9.79 -1.38 -9.41
C TYR A 167 9.08 -1.96 -8.18
N ALA A 168 9.39 -1.46 -6.98
CA ALA A 168 8.72 -1.87 -5.75
C ALA A 168 7.20 -1.65 -5.81
N LYS A 169 6.72 -0.49 -6.31
CA LYS A 169 5.28 -0.26 -6.51
C LYS A 169 4.69 -1.28 -7.49
N ALA A 170 5.37 -1.58 -8.59
CA ALA A 170 4.89 -2.55 -9.57
C ALA A 170 4.76 -3.96 -8.98
N LYS A 171 5.69 -4.38 -8.11
CA LYS A 171 5.59 -5.67 -7.38
C LYS A 171 4.45 -5.69 -6.36
N TRP A 172 4.26 -4.60 -5.60
CA TRP A 172 3.14 -4.46 -4.68
C TRP A 172 1.79 -4.39 -5.40
N ASP A 173 1.67 -3.63 -6.49
CA ASP A 173 0.47 -3.58 -7.33
C ASP A 173 0.10 -4.95 -7.91
N GLU A 174 1.10 -5.77 -8.28
CA GLU A 174 0.93 -7.11 -8.85
C GLU A 174 0.53 -8.13 -7.79
N ILE A 175 1.23 -8.19 -6.64
CA ILE A 175 0.92 -9.14 -5.56
C ILE A 175 -0.43 -8.84 -4.89
N SER A 176 -0.80 -7.56 -4.73
CA SER A 176 -2.12 -7.12 -4.24
C SER A 176 -3.24 -7.54 -5.20
N ALA A 177 -3.01 -7.47 -6.52
CA ALA A 177 -3.97 -7.96 -7.50
C ALA A 177 -4.13 -9.49 -7.41
N THR A 178 -3.04 -10.24 -7.24
CA THR A 178 -3.09 -11.70 -7.04
C THR A 178 -3.84 -12.07 -5.75
N TYR A 179 -3.56 -11.40 -4.63
CA TYR A 179 -4.24 -11.60 -3.34
C TYR A 179 -5.73 -11.22 -3.38
N GLY A 180 -6.10 -10.10 -4.03
CA GLY A 180 -7.50 -9.73 -4.26
C GLY A 180 -8.26 -10.72 -5.15
N GLY A 181 -7.56 -11.39 -6.07
CA GLY A 181 -8.11 -12.44 -6.94
C GLY A 181 -8.17 -13.83 -6.29
N LEU A 182 -7.58 -14.01 -5.10
CA LEU A 182 -7.63 -15.24 -4.30
C LEU A 182 -8.54 -15.12 -3.06
N ALA A 183 -9.04 -13.92 -2.75
CA ALA A 183 -9.98 -13.72 -1.66
C ALA A 183 -11.31 -14.46 -1.92
N GLU A 184 -11.95 -14.93 -0.86
CA GLU A 184 -13.25 -15.60 -0.89
C GLU A 184 -14.19 -15.01 0.16
N GLY A 185 -15.49 -14.94 -0.16
CA GLY A 185 -16.53 -14.48 0.75
C GLY A 185 -16.31 -13.06 1.25
N ARG A 186 -16.57 -12.84 2.53
CA ARG A 186 -16.40 -11.54 3.20
C ARG A 186 -14.94 -11.11 3.21
N VAL A 187 -14.70 -9.90 2.70
CA VAL A 187 -13.44 -9.15 2.90
C VAL A 187 -13.66 -7.91 3.75
N ASN A 188 -12.66 -7.55 4.55
CA ASN A 188 -12.68 -6.35 5.39
C ASN A 188 -11.74 -5.27 4.82
N VAL A 189 -12.19 -4.00 4.81
CA VAL A 189 -11.42 -2.86 4.34
C VAL A 189 -11.19 -1.87 5.49
N PHE A 190 -9.95 -1.78 5.95
CA PHE A 190 -9.49 -0.84 6.98
C PHE A 190 -9.19 0.52 6.34
N ALA A 191 -10.26 1.28 6.08
CA ALA A 191 -10.23 2.65 5.60
C ALA A 191 -11.58 3.34 5.86
N ASP A 192 -11.58 4.68 5.96
CA ASP A 192 -12.81 5.47 5.91
C ASP A 192 -13.36 5.54 4.46
N THR A 193 -12.46 5.59 3.47
CA THR A 193 -12.75 5.61 2.01
C THR A 193 -11.56 5.03 1.21
N GLY A 194 -11.79 4.58 -0.02
CA GLY A 194 -10.69 4.29 -0.95
C GLY A 194 -9.99 5.57 -1.44
N ASN A 195 -8.80 5.86 -0.91
CA ASN A 195 -7.96 6.98 -1.39
C ASN A 195 -7.47 6.71 -2.83
N THR A 196 -7.63 7.66 -3.76
CA THR A 196 -7.34 7.41 -5.20
C THR A 196 -5.88 7.17 -5.53
N ARG A 197 -4.96 7.48 -4.61
CA ARG A 197 -3.53 7.19 -4.76
C ARG A 197 -3.19 5.76 -4.33
N ALA A 198 -4.07 5.07 -3.59
CA ALA A 198 -3.80 3.79 -2.93
C ALA A 198 -3.78 2.58 -3.86
N VAL A 199 -3.01 1.56 -3.49
CA VAL A 199 -3.11 0.21 -4.09
C VAL A 199 -4.53 -0.34 -3.93
N LEU A 200 -5.18 -0.08 -2.78
CA LEU A 200 -6.60 -0.37 -2.55
C LEU A 200 -7.51 0.14 -3.67
N TYR A 201 -7.39 1.42 -4.06
CA TYR A 201 -8.25 1.99 -5.10
C TYR A 201 -7.78 1.63 -6.51
N GLN A 202 -6.46 1.65 -6.75
CA GLN A 202 -5.86 1.47 -8.08
C GLN A 202 -5.84 0.01 -8.55
N LYS A 203 -5.96 -0.96 -7.64
CA LYS A 203 -5.84 -2.40 -7.91
C LYS A 203 -6.93 -3.19 -7.19
N GLU A 204 -6.93 -3.16 -5.85
CA GLU A 204 -7.60 -4.19 -5.05
C GLU A 204 -9.13 -4.10 -5.13
N LEU A 205 -9.73 -2.92 -4.97
CA LEU A 205 -11.18 -2.73 -5.16
C LEU A 205 -11.62 -3.05 -6.60
N GLY A 206 -10.75 -2.80 -7.58
CA GLY A 206 -10.96 -3.25 -8.96
C GLY A 206 -11.15 -4.76 -9.03
N THR A 207 -10.17 -5.51 -8.53
CA THR A 207 -10.16 -6.98 -8.52
C THR A 207 -11.27 -7.56 -7.64
N LEU A 208 -11.44 -7.09 -6.40
CA LEU A 208 -12.40 -7.63 -5.42
C LEU A 208 -13.85 -7.54 -5.90
N ARG A 209 -14.22 -6.46 -6.59
CA ARG A 209 -15.57 -6.34 -7.18
C ARG A 209 -15.79 -7.33 -8.34
N GLY A 210 -14.72 -7.70 -9.06
CA GLY A 210 -14.74 -8.60 -10.22
C GLY A 210 -14.46 -10.08 -9.88
N ASN A 211 -13.99 -10.36 -8.68
CA ASN A 211 -13.83 -11.70 -8.14
C ASN A 211 -15.21 -12.27 -7.77
N GLU A 212 -15.63 -13.33 -8.45
CA GLU A 212 -16.96 -13.94 -8.29
C GLU A 212 -17.21 -14.49 -6.87
N ASN A 213 -16.16 -14.88 -6.15
CA ASN A 213 -16.26 -15.37 -4.77
C ASN A 213 -16.43 -14.23 -3.75
N VAL A 214 -16.22 -12.96 -4.15
CA VAL A 214 -16.36 -11.78 -3.29
C VAL A 214 -17.47 -10.88 -3.83
N GLY A 215 -17.22 -10.19 -4.95
CA GLY A 215 -18.15 -9.24 -5.54
C GLY A 215 -18.45 -8.04 -4.65
N LEU A 216 -19.24 -7.10 -5.17
CA LEU A 216 -19.48 -5.81 -4.50
C LEU A 216 -20.19 -5.91 -3.13
N HIS A 217 -20.93 -7.00 -2.89
CA HIS A 217 -21.74 -7.18 -1.68
C HIS A 217 -20.94 -7.69 -0.46
N ASN A 218 -19.78 -8.31 -0.68
CA ASN A 218 -18.92 -8.84 0.39
C ASN A 218 -17.72 -7.94 0.74
N ILE A 219 -17.66 -6.72 0.21
CA ILE A 219 -16.63 -5.72 0.55
C ILE A 219 -17.13 -4.90 1.74
N HIS A 220 -16.61 -5.15 2.95
CA HIS A 220 -17.02 -4.44 4.17
C HIS A 220 -15.95 -3.45 4.64
N PHE A 221 -16.22 -2.15 4.52
CA PHE A 221 -15.42 -1.15 5.22
C PHE A 221 -15.65 -1.28 6.73
N VAL A 222 -14.56 -1.32 7.49
CA VAL A 222 -14.57 -1.57 8.95
C VAL A 222 -15.03 -0.34 9.73
N TYR A 223 -14.81 0.86 9.19
CA TYR A 223 -15.25 2.12 9.77
C TYR A 223 -16.50 2.66 9.05
N GLU A 224 -17.35 3.37 9.78
CA GLU A 224 -18.39 4.24 9.19
C GLU A 224 -17.79 5.28 8.24
N ALA A 225 -18.63 5.85 7.37
CA ALA A 225 -18.23 6.99 6.55
C ALA A 225 -17.85 8.22 7.42
N PRO A 226 -16.90 9.07 6.98
CA PRO A 226 -16.39 10.20 7.76
C PRO A 226 -17.49 11.09 8.36
N ARG A 227 -17.44 11.35 9.69
CA ARG A 227 -18.44 12.21 10.36
C ARG A 227 -18.43 13.68 9.93
N SER A 228 -17.41 14.11 9.19
CA SER A 228 -17.36 15.41 8.52
C SER A 228 -18.28 15.50 7.30
N TRP A 229 -18.83 14.38 6.83
CA TRP A 229 -19.83 14.34 5.77
C TRP A 229 -21.24 14.56 6.35
N PRO A 230 -22.14 15.25 5.62
CA PRO A 230 -23.55 15.36 5.97
C PRO A 230 -24.19 13.98 6.19
N GLU A 231 -25.16 13.91 7.10
CA GLU A 231 -25.83 12.65 7.47
C GLU A 231 -26.48 11.92 6.29
N VAL A 232 -27.10 12.67 5.38
CA VAL A 232 -27.63 12.17 4.10
C VAL A 232 -26.54 11.47 3.29
N THR A 233 -25.39 12.13 3.10
CA THR A 233 -24.23 11.56 2.40
C THR A 233 -23.70 10.30 3.10
N ARG A 234 -23.60 10.31 4.44
CA ARG A 234 -23.15 9.11 5.20
C ARG A 234 -24.12 7.93 5.06
N THR A 235 -25.42 8.19 5.01
CA THR A 235 -26.47 7.17 4.93
C THR A 235 -26.61 6.58 3.54
N GLU A 236 -26.50 7.41 2.49
CA GLU A 236 -26.70 6.98 1.10
C GLU A 236 -25.37 6.62 0.41
N ALA A 237 -24.46 7.59 0.28
CA ALA A 237 -23.18 7.42 -0.39
C ALA A 237 -22.08 6.81 0.50
N GLY A 238 -22.27 6.81 1.82
CA GLY A 238 -21.36 6.22 2.80
C GLY A 238 -21.53 4.71 3.01
N THR A 239 -22.51 4.09 2.35
CA THR A 239 -22.68 2.62 2.36
C THR A 239 -21.44 1.92 1.81
N ASN A 240 -21.17 0.69 2.27
CA ASN A 240 -19.99 -0.06 1.84
C ASN A 240 -19.98 -0.33 0.33
N THR A 241 -21.16 -0.65 -0.22
CA THR A 241 -21.41 -0.81 -1.66
C THR A 241 -21.02 0.44 -2.46
N VAL A 242 -21.38 1.64 -2.00
CA VAL A 242 -21.03 2.89 -2.71
C VAL A 242 -19.57 3.27 -2.47
N ARG A 243 -19.04 3.14 -1.25
CA ARG A 243 -17.62 3.39 -0.94
C ARG A 243 -16.64 2.46 -1.68
N ALA A 244 -17.11 1.30 -2.14
CA ALA A 244 -16.33 0.40 -2.99
C ALA A 244 -16.32 0.79 -4.48
N VAL A 245 -17.22 1.68 -4.96
CA VAL A 245 -17.27 2.14 -6.36
C VAL A 245 -16.89 3.60 -6.56
N ALA A 246 -17.29 4.47 -5.64
CA ALA A 246 -17.06 5.92 -5.70
C ALA A 246 -15.70 6.30 -5.09
N GLN A 247 -15.26 7.51 -5.41
CA GLN A 247 -14.14 8.16 -4.75
C GLN A 247 -14.48 9.60 -4.35
N TYR A 248 -13.75 10.11 -3.36
CA TYR A 248 -14.15 11.30 -2.60
C TYR A 248 -12.98 12.28 -2.37
N ASP A 249 -11.79 11.97 -2.88
CA ASP A 249 -10.55 12.72 -2.64
C ASP A 249 -9.97 13.40 -3.89
N ASN A 250 -10.52 13.13 -5.09
CA ASN A 250 -10.05 13.73 -6.33
C ASN A 250 -11.19 14.02 -7.32
N LYS A 251 -11.66 15.27 -7.34
CA LYS A 251 -12.74 15.74 -8.21
C LYS A 251 -12.51 15.52 -9.72
N ASP A 252 -11.25 15.38 -10.14
CA ASP A 252 -10.85 15.33 -11.55
C ASP A 252 -10.78 13.88 -12.08
N LEU A 253 -11.10 12.88 -11.25
CA LEU A 253 -11.18 11.47 -11.63
C LEU A 253 -12.63 10.98 -11.78
N PRO A 254 -12.88 9.92 -12.59
CA PRO A 254 -14.17 9.26 -12.66
C PRO A 254 -14.71 8.82 -11.29
N HIS A 255 -16.03 8.61 -11.23
CA HIS A 255 -16.76 8.15 -10.05
C HIS A 255 -16.65 9.07 -8.81
N TYR A 256 -16.38 10.37 -9.01
CA TYR A 256 -16.33 11.34 -7.93
C TYR A 256 -17.70 11.60 -7.28
N ILE A 257 -17.72 11.62 -5.95
CA ILE A 257 -18.78 12.22 -5.14
C ILE A 257 -18.14 13.27 -4.24
N ASP A 258 -18.47 14.55 -4.44
CA ASP A 258 -18.27 15.57 -3.41
C ASP A 258 -19.22 15.28 -2.25
N PRO A 259 -18.72 14.98 -1.03
CA PRO A 259 -19.57 14.65 0.10
C PRO A 259 -20.52 15.78 0.54
N GLN A 260 -20.13 17.05 0.30
CA GLN A 260 -20.92 18.21 0.70
C GLN A 260 -21.98 18.55 -0.36
N GLY A 261 -21.56 18.72 -1.63
CA GLY A 261 -22.46 18.97 -2.75
C GLY A 261 -23.50 17.87 -2.96
N PHE A 262 -23.15 16.60 -2.70
CA PHE A 262 -24.10 15.49 -2.76
C PHE A 262 -25.31 15.68 -1.83
N ALA A 263 -25.12 16.25 -0.63
CA ALA A 263 -26.23 16.47 0.31
C ALA A 263 -27.21 17.57 -0.13
N ALA A 264 -26.78 18.47 -1.03
CA ALA A 264 -27.61 19.54 -1.58
C ALA A 264 -28.40 19.11 -2.84
N GLU A 265 -28.09 17.95 -3.42
CA GLU A 265 -28.88 17.34 -4.51
C GLU A 265 -30.21 16.78 -3.98
N THR A 266 -31.26 16.76 -4.82
CA THR A 266 -32.56 16.17 -4.44
C THR A 266 -32.43 14.65 -4.26
N PRO A 267 -33.33 13.98 -3.49
CA PRO A 267 -33.27 12.54 -3.29
C PRO A 267 -33.21 11.73 -4.60
N GLU A 268 -33.92 12.19 -5.62
CA GLU A 268 -33.98 11.57 -6.95
C GLU A 268 -32.64 11.71 -7.68
N ALA A 269 -32.01 12.90 -7.62
CA ALA A 269 -30.71 13.16 -8.21
C ALA A 269 -29.60 12.35 -7.51
N ARG A 270 -29.60 12.34 -6.17
CA ARG A 270 -28.66 11.54 -5.35
C ARG A 270 -28.76 10.05 -5.65
N LYS A 271 -30.00 9.53 -5.73
CA LYS A 271 -30.23 8.13 -6.10
C LYS A 271 -29.77 7.83 -7.52
N ALA A 272 -30.14 8.66 -8.50
CA ALA A 272 -29.74 8.47 -9.90
C ALA A 272 -28.21 8.50 -10.07
N LYS A 273 -27.52 9.35 -9.29
CA LYS A 273 -26.06 9.41 -9.23
C LYS A 273 -25.46 8.12 -8.68
N ILE A 274 -25.96 7.60 -7.56
CA ILE A 274 -25.54 6.30 -7.01
C ILE A 274 -25.82 5.15 -8.00
N ASP A 275 -27.03 5.07 -8.55
CA ASP A 275 -27.42 4.05 -9.53
C ASP A 275 -26.48 4.06 -10.75
N SER A 276 -26.17 5.25 -11.27
CA SER A 276 -25.28 5.44 -12.42
C SER A 276 -23.85 4.94 -12.15
N LEU A 277 -23.33 5.14 -10.94
CA LEU A 277 -21.99 4.65 -10.55
C LEU A 277 -21.96 3.12 -10.48
N LEU A 278 -22.99 2.52 -9.88
CA LEU A 278 -23.11 1.06 -9.77
C LEU A 278 -23.27 0.40 -11.14
N VAL A 279 -24.10 0.96 -12.01
CA VAL A 279 -24.29 0.49 -13.39
C VAL A 279 -23.03 0.66 -14.23
N GLY A 280 -22.36 1.82 -14.16
CA GLY A 280 -21.14 2.10 -14.91
C GLY A 280 -19.99 1.16 -14.55
N VAL A 281 -19.76 0.91 -13.26
CA VAL A 281 -18.77 -0.08 -12.81
C VAL A 281 -19.16 -1.49 -13.25
N ALA A 282 -20.42 -1.90 -13.09
CA ALA A 282 -20.90 -3.22 -13.55
C ALA A 282 -20.89 -3.40 -15.08
N GLN A 283 -20.82 -2.33 -15.88
CA GLN A 283 -20.57 -2.40 -17.32
C GLN A 283 -19.08 -2.55 -17.62
N ALA A 284 -18.23 -1.71 -17.02
CA ALA A 284 -16.78 -1.76 -17.20
C ALA A 284 -16.18 -3.12 -16.77
N GLN A 285 -16.73 -3.75 -15.72
CA GLN A 285 -16.32 -5.09 -15.29
C GLN A 285 -16.65 -6.18 -16.31
N ARG A 286 -17.84 -6.16 -16.90
CA ARG A 286 -18.22 -7.12 -17.96
C ARG A 286 -17.35 -6.95 -19.19
N GLN A 287 -17.09 -5.70 -19.61
CA GLN A 287 -16.14 -5.43 -20.69
C GLN A 287 -14.73 -5.95 -20.38
N ALA A 288 -14.26 -5.82 -19.13
CA ALA A 288 -12.97 -6.37 -18.72
C ALA A 288 -12.95 -7.91 -18.68
N GLN A 289 -14.07 -8.57 -18.36
CA GLN A 289 -14.21 -10.02 -18.46
C GLN A 289 -14.26 -10.50 -19.92
N GLU A 290 -15.03 -9.83 -20.78
CA GLU A 290 -15.13 -10.11 -22.22
C GLU A 290 -13.81 -9.87 -22.98
N GLN A 291 -12.97 -8.94 -22.52
CA GLN A 291 -11.65 -8.64 -23.08
C GLN A 291 -10.51 -9.44 -22.43
N SER A 292 -10.77 -10.12 -21.31
CA SER A 292 -9.81 -11.05 -20.71
C SER A 292 -9.80 -12.34 -21.53
N PRO A 293 -8.66 -12.79 -22.07
CA PRO A 293 -8.62 -14.07 -22.77
C PRO A 293 -9.00 -15.19 -21.79
N ALA A 294 -10.03 -15.96 -22.15
CA ALA A 294 -10.47 -17.11 -21.37
C ALA A 294 -9.26 -18.05 -21.11
N PRO A 295 -9.17 -18.69 -19.93
CA PRO A 295 -8.07 -19.57 -19.61
C PRO A 295 -8.04 -20.73 -20.62
N ALA A 296 -7.05 -20.71 -21.52
CA ALA A 296 -6.90 -21.74 -22.52
C ALA A 296 -6.69 -23.10 -21.84
N PRO A 297 -7.35 -24.19 -22.30
CA PRO A 297 -6.98 -25.53 -21.86
C PRO A 297 -5.50 -25.76 -22.21
N ALA A 298 -4.77 -26.41 -21.31
CA ALA A 298 -3.33 -26.62 -21.48
C ALA A 298 -3.05 -27.48 -22.72
N VAL A 299 -2.33 -26.90 -23.69
CA VAL A 299 -1.81 -27.57 -24.89
C VAL A 299 -0.33 -27.22 -25.02
N GLU A 300 0.45 -28.16 -25.54
CA GLU A 300 1.92 -28.12 -25.56
C GLU A 300 2.51 -26.99 -26.43
N ALA A 301 3.79 -26.69 -26.18
CA ALA A 301 4.49 -25.57 -26.79
C ALA A 301 4.89 -25.80 -28.25
N ALA A 302 4.88 -24.72 -29.03
CA ALA A 302 5.65 -24.58 -30.26
C ALA A 302 6.21 -23.15 -30.33
N GLU A 303 7.47 -23.00 -30.73
CA GLU A 303 8.14 -21.70 -30.88
C GLU A 303 7.75 -21.01 -32.20
N GLN A 304 7.70 -19.67 -32.20
CA GLN A 304 8.20 -18.90 -33.34
C GLN A 304 8.59 -17.46 -32.97
N GLN A 305 9.54 -16.91 -33.73
CA GLN A 305 10.23 -15.65 -33.46
C GLN A 305 9.64 -14.49 -34.29
N ALA A 306 9.63 -13.28 -33.71
CA ALA A 306 9.65 -12.03 -34.48
C ALA A 306 10.27 -10.90 -33.63
N THR A 307 11.08 -10.05 -34.26
CA THR A 307 11.77 -8.90 -33.64
C THR A 307 11.57 -7.63 -34.51
N PRO A 308 11.92 -6.41 -34.05
CA PRO A 308 10.91 -5.39 -33.86
C PRO A 308 11.03 -4.19 -34.82
N LYS A 309 10.18 -3.17 -34.62
CA LYS A 309 10.43 -1.82 -35.12
C LYS A 309 10.01 -0.75 -34.11
N ALA A 310 10.80 0.31 -34.02
CA ALA A 310 10.48 1.55 -33.30
C ALA A 310 9.41 2.36 -34.10
N GLU A 311 8.91 3.53 -33.70
CA GLU A 311 9.47 4.58 -32.83
C GLU A 311 8.38 5.62 -32.51
N GLN A 312 8.43 6.29 -31.34
CA GLN A 312 8.23 7.76 -31.21
C GLN A 312 8.29 8.27 -29.77
N GLN A 313 8.59 9.56 -29.63
CA GLN A 313 8.84 10.26 -28.36
C GLN A 313 7.61 11.08 -27.92
N ALA A 314 7.40 11.17 -26.60
CA ALA A 314 6.66 12.28 -25.99
C ALA A 314 7.21 12.54 -24.58
N THR A 315 7.61 13.79 -24.30
CA THR A 315 8.02 14.24 -22.95
C THR A 315 6.90 15.01 -22.26
N PRO A 316 6.40 14.54 -21.10
CA PRO A 316 5.67 15.37 -20.15
C PRO A 316 6.60 16.00 -19.11
N LYS A 317 6.11 17.05 -18.45
CA LYS A 317 6.80 17.71 -17.33
C LYS A 317 6.81 16.81 -16.08
N GLY A 318 7.80 17.00 -15.21
CA GLY A 318 8.06 16.10 -14.07
C GLY A 318 6.88 15.96 -13.08
N PRO A 319 6.70 14.78 -12.47
CA PRO A 319 5.58 14.51 -11.57
C PRO A 319 5.76 15.16 -10.19
N ALA A 320 4.65 15.57 -9.58
CA ALA A 320 4.59 15.78 -8.14
C ALA A 320 4.66 14.42 -7.41
N ALA A 321 5.28 14.39 -6.23
CA ALA A 321 5.54 13.15 -5.48
C ALA A 321 4.24 12.42 -5.04
N PRO A 322 4.16 11.08 -5.18
CA PRO A 322 3.00 10.30 -4.74
C PRO A 322 3.06 9.99 -3.23
N LEU A 323 1.94 10.22 -2.54
CA LEU A 323 1.77 10.15 -1.08
C LEU A 323 2.00 8.76 -0.42
N TRP A 324 2.48 7.76 -1.16
CA TRP A 324 2.94 6.47 -0.62
C TRP A 324 4.42 6.51 -0.23
N GLN A 325 5.12 7.59 -0.60
CA GLN A 325 6.40 7.98 -0.02
C GLN A 325 6.28 8.47 1.45
N MET A 326 5.13 8.29 2.11
CA MET A 326 4.93 8.51 3.54
C MET A 326 5.93 7.79 4.45
N GLY A 327 6.68 6.80 3.96
CA GLY A 327 7.75 6.12 4.70
C GLY A 327 9.13 6.75 4.57
N PHE A 328 9.75 6.66 3.37
CA PHE A 328 11.20 6.83 3.19
C PHE A 328 11.57 7.61 1.92
N GLN A 329 12.81 8.12 1.87
CA GLN A 329 13.27 9.19 0.96
C GLN A 329 13.54 8.75 -0.49
N GLN A 330 13.55 9.74 -1.39
CA GLN A 330 14.55 9.83 -2.46
C GLN A 330 15.37 11.13 -2.27
N PRO A 331 16.71 11.06 -2.15
CA PRO A 331 17.54 12.27 -2.09
C PRO A 331 17.71 12.90 -3.48
N GLN A 332 17.39 14.19 -3.61
CA GLN A 332 17.82 15.00 -4.77
C GLN A 332 19.31 15.32 -4.64
N THR A 333 20.11 14.96 -5.65
CA THR A 333 21.58 15.10 -5.62
C THR A 333 22.03 16.57 -5.77
N ILE A 334 22.20 17.27 -4.65
CA ILE A 334 22.79 18.61 -4.63
C ILE A 334 24.31 18.51 -4.82
N THR A 335 24.77 18.63 -6.07
CA THR A 335 26.21 18.77 -6.39
C THR A 335 26.75 20.12 -5.90
N ARG A 336 27.28 20.15 -4.67
CA ARG A 336 27.96 21.33 -4.12
C ARG A 336 29.40 21.45 -4.68
N PRO A 337 29.82 22.58 -5.26
CA PRO A 337 31.16 22.73 -5.81
C PRO A 337 32.24 22.80 -4.73
N LYS A 338 33.39 22.20 -5.05
CA LYS A 338 34.61 22.13 -4.23
C LYS A 338 35.24 23.52 -4.05
N ARG A 339 35.58 23.92 -2.82
CA ARG A 339 36.42 25.11 -2.54
C ARG A 339 37.38 24.85 -1.37
N SER A 340 38.58 25.40 -1.47
CA SER A 340 39.69 25.20 -0.52
C SER A 340 39.53 26.00 0.78
N GLY A 341 40.25 25.60 1.84
CA GLY A 341 40.26 26.26 3.16
C GLY A 341 41.13 27.54 3.24
N PRO A 342 41.78 27.89 4.39
CA PRO A 342 42.06 27.09 5.61
C PRO A 342 41.30 27.58 6.87
N ALA A 343 41.78 27.22 8.08
CA ALA A 343 41.04 27.26 9.35
C ALA A 343 41.61 28.21 10.42
N SER A 344 40.86 28.45 11.53
CA SER A 344 41.41 28.87 12.84
C SER A 344 40.50 28.63 14.06
N VAL A 345 41.05 27.87 15.03
CA VAL A 345 41.13 28.13 16.49
C VAL A 345 39.88 28.51 17.33
N ALA A 346 39.47 27.54 18.17
CA ALA A 346 39.02 27.57 19.58
C ALA A 346 38.02 28.62 20.15
N GLY A 347 37.14 28.16 21.08
CA GLY A 347 36.39 29.04 21.99
C GLY A 347 35.19 28.41 22.74
N ALA A 348 35.39 28.02 24.00
CA ALA A 348 34.37 27.74 25.03
C ALA A 348 34.96 28.19 26.39
N PRO A 349 34.20 28.52 27.47
CA PRO A 349 32.84 28.04 27.82
C PRO A 349 31.86 29.14 28.34
N GLY A 350 30.66 28.77 28.84
CA GLY A 350 29.81 29.66 29.66
C GLY A 350 28.36 29.20 29.93
N ALA A 351 27.99 29.06 31.21
CA ALA A 351 26.63 28.84 31.76
C ALA A 351 26.66 29.10 33.30
N PRO A 352 25.54 29.16 34.07
CA PRO A 352 24.11 29.16 33.72
C PRO A 352 23.55 30.62 33.74
N PRO A 353 22.55 31.13 34.51
CA PRO A 353 21.70 30.62 35.61
C PRO A 353 20.26 30.25 35.15
N LEU A 354 19.22 30.47 36.00
CA LEU A 354 17.81 30.10 35.81
C LEU A 354 16.84 31.09 36.52
N ALA A 355 15.53 30.94 36.21
CA ALA A 355 14.34 31.48 36.91
C ALA A 355 13.99 32.99 36.75
N PRO A 356 12.73 33.43 37.03
CA PRO A 356 11.58 32.66 37.57
C PRO A 356 10.30 32.66 36.69
N ARG A 357 9.30 31.86 37.10
CA ARG A 357 7.90 31.93 36.64
C ARG A 357 7.12 33.07 37.32
N PRO A 358 6.12 33.65 36.64
CA PRO A 358 4.86 34.07 37.26
C PRO A 358 3.83 32.92 37.31
N LEU A 359 2.83 33.06 38.18
CA LEU A 359 1.65 32.19 38.32
C LEU A 359 0.38 32.94 37.85
N ALA A 360 -0.78 32.27 37.94
CA ALA A 360 -2.14 32.82 37.83
C ALA A 360 -2.65 33.11 36.38
N THR A 361 -3.95 32.99 36.05
CA THR A 361 -5.13 32.44 36.77
C THR A 361 -6.30 32.21 35.81
N GLY A 362 -7.10 31.16 36.05
CA GLY A 362 -8.49 31.03 35.54
C GLY A 362 -8.65 30.68 34.05
N MET A 363 -9.85 30.35 33.57
CA MET A 363 -11.14 30.09 34.24
C MET A 363 -12.02 29.21 33.33
N ASP A 364 -13.04 28.55 33.89
CA ASP A 364 -13.98 27.69 33.16
C ASP A 364 -15.04 28.47 32.35
N GLY A 365 -15.18 28.15 31.06
CA GLY A 365 -16.37 28.36 30.23
C GLY A 365 -16.89 29.81 30.07
N PRO A 366 -18.17 29.99 29.68
CA PRO A 366 -19.11 29.00 29.12
C PRO A 366 -19.80 29.43 27.81
N ALA A 367 -20.27 28.45 27.01
CA ALA A 367 -21.46 28.52 26.15
C ALA A 367 -21.77 27.13 25.56
#